data_AF-A0A7V4PS58-F1
#
_entry.id   AF-A0A7V4PS58-F1
#
_cell.length_a   1.000
_cell.length_b   1.000
_cell.length_c   1.000
_cell.angle_alpha   90.00
_cell.angle_beta   90.00
_cell.angle_gamma   90.00
#
_symmetry.space_group_name_H-M   'P 1'
#
loop_
_entity.id
_entity.type
_entity.pdbx_description
1 polymer ?
#
loop_
_entity_poly.entity_id
_entity_poly.type
_entity_poly.pdbx_seq_one_letter_code
_entity_poly.pdbx_strand_id
1 'polypeptide(L)'
;MEPRRKKPRRKGTSEAASFMDTVRAAFIRWRALEKWREVEDYRETLGMELKRAIEEASRFPARGRYEPLWIAQWKAEVRLETTGNGPGQLFAAIERAVAAALGEEEAQRKAAGDPALDEDPEYKAFVDSALERLLSEGGKSLGPSS
;
A
#
# COMPACT_ATOMS: atom_id res chain seq x y z
N MET A 1 -7.55 -46.91 -31.70
CA MET A 1 -8.01 -45.51 -31.76
C MET A 1 -7.75 -44.92 -30.38
N GLU A 2 -6.58 -44.30 -30.18
CA GLU A 2 -6.19 -43.75 -28.87
C GLU A 2 -6.74 -42.32 -28.69
N PRO A 3 -7.30 -41.95 -27.52
CA PRO A 3 -7.75 -40.59 -27.29
C PRO A 3 -6.57 -39.66 -26.99
N ARG A 4 -6.41 -38.63 -27.83
CA ARG A 4 -5.44 -37.54 -27.63
C ARG A 4 -5.71 -36.83 -26.30
N ARG A 5 -4.77 -36.94 -25.35
CA ARG A 5 -4.72 -36.13 -24.12
C ARG A 5 -4.74 -34.64 -24.47
N LYS A 6 -5.86 -33.96 -24.19
CA LYS A 6 -5.92 -32.49 -24.22
C LYS A 6 -5.07 -31.95 -23.07
N LYS A 7 -3.98 -31.25 -23.41
CA LYS A 7 -3.19 -30.49 -22.42
C LYS A 7 -4.08 -29.40 -21.81
N PRO A 8 -4.07 -29.20 -20.48
CA PRO A 8 -4.81 -28.12 -19.86
C PRO A 8 -4.22 -26.78 -20.31
N ARG A 9 -5.06 -25.91 -20.88
CA ARG A 9 -4.71 -24.51 -21.13
C ARG A 9 -4.38 -23.88 -19.77
N ARG A 10 -3.11 -23.55 -19.53
CA ARG A 10 -2.73 -22.65 -18.44
C ARG A 10 -3.52 -21.35 -18.66
N LYS A 11 -4.47 -21.10 -17.77
CA LYS A 11 -5.25 -19.87 -17.68
C LYS A 11 -4.23 -18.79 -17.30
N GLY A 12 -3.67 -18.11 -18.30
CA GLY A 12 -2.78 -16.98 -18.06
C GLY A 12 -3.56 -15.95 -17.26
N THR A 13 -3.09 -15.65 -16.05
CA THR A 13 -3.40 -14.38 -15.39
C THR A 13 -3.14 -13.29 -16.42
N SER A 14 -4.16 -12.50 -16.76
CA SER A 14 -4.03 -11.45 -17.74
C SER A 14 -2.94 -10.47 -17.28
N GLU A 15 -2.15 -9.96 -18.20
CA GLU A 15 -1.09 -8.96 -17.96
C GLU A 15 -1.62 -7.77 -17.12
N ALA A 16 -2.89 -7.41 -17.30
CA ALA A 16 -3.60 -6.42 -16.50
C ALA A 16 -3.66 -6.74 -14.99
N ALA A 17 -3.84 -8.02 -14.61
CA ALA A 17 -3.82 -8.42 -13.19
C ALA A 17 -2.43 -8.22 -12.58
N SER A 18 -1.38 -8.59 -13.32
CA SER A 18 0.01 -8.37 -12.89
C SER A 18 0.35 -6.88 -12.74
N PHE A 19 -0.23 -6.02 -13.57
CA PHE A 19 -0.06 -4.57 -13.44
C PHE A 19 -0.72 -4.04 -12.17
N MET A 20 -1.98 -4.39 -11.92
CA MET A 20 -2.70 -3.96 -10.71
C MET A 20 -2.06 -4.47 -9.42
N ASP A 21 -1.52 -5.69 -9.41
CA ASP A 21 -0.76 -6.22 -8.27
C ASP A 21 0.49 -5.38 -8.00
N THR A 22 1.19 -4.95 -9.06
CA THR A 22 2.37 -4.09 -8.96
C THR A 22 2.01 -2.70 -8.43
N VAL A 23 0.95 -2.10 -8.97
CA VAL A 23 0.43 -0.80 -8.51
C VAL A 23 0.03 -0.87 -7.04
N ARG A 24 -0.66 -1.94 -6.63
CA ARG A 24 -1.03 -2.16 -5.22
C ARG A 24 0.22 -2.23 -4.33
N ALA A 25 1.22 -3.02 -4.71
CA ALA A 25 2.46 -3.13 -3.95
C ALA A 25 3.17 -1.76 -3.82
N ALA A 26 3.20 -0.98 -4.90
CA ALA A 26 3.76 0.37 -4.89
C ALA A 26 2.96 1.32 -3.98
N PHE A 27 1.62 1.24 -3.99
CA PHE A 27 0.76 2.03 -3.11
C PHE A 27 1.00 1.70 -1.63
N ILE A 28 1.10 0.42 -1.29
CA ILE A 28 1.43 -0.04 0.07
C ILE A 28 2.76 0.58 0.50
N ARG A 29 3.78 0.49 -0.35
CA ARG A 29 5.11 1.02 -0.04
C ARG A 29 5.09 2.54 0.14
N TRP A 30 4.43 3.25 -0.76
CA TRP A 30 4.28 4.70 -0.70
C TRP A 30 3.59 5.13 0.60
N ARG A 31 2.47 4.49 0.95
CA ARG A 31 1.77 4.78 2.19
C ARG A 31 2.57 4.45 3.44
N ALA A 32 3.33 3.36 3.41
CA ALA A 32 4.23 3.01 4.50
C ALA A 32 5.32 4.07 4.68
N LEU A 33 5.86 4.63 3.59
CA LEU A 33 6.85 5.72 3.64
C LEU A 33 6.26 7.01 4.20
N GLU A 34 5.03 7.38 3.83
CA GLU A 34 4.37 8.55 4.42
C GLU A 34 4.19 8.40 5.93
N LYS A 35 3.72 7.24 6.38
CA LYS A 35 3.56 6.96 7.81
C LYS A 35 4.87 6.84 8.58
N TRP A 36 5.89 6.25 7.97
CA TRP A 36 7.24 6.29 8.50
C TRP A 36 7.72 7.73 8.71
N ARG A 37 7.54 8.58 7.70
CA ARG A 37 7.94 9.99 7.77
C ARG A 37 7.16 10.75 8.83
N GLU A 38 5.86 10.50 8.97
CA GLU A 38 5.05 11.10 10.03
C GLU A 38 5.57 10.73 11.43
N VAL A 39 5.96 9.46 11.65
CA VAL A 39 6.60 9.04 12.91
C VAL A 39 7.91 9.79 13.14
N GLU A 40 8.78 9.87 12.13
CA GLU A 40 10.06 10.59 12.27
C GLU A 40 9.84 12.09 12.48
N ASP A 41 8.89 12.72 11.79
CA ASP A 41 8.54 14.14 11.95
C ASP A 41 8.08 14.42 13.40
N TYR A 42 7.28 13.53 14.01
CA TYR A 42 6.90 13.64 15.42
C TYR A 42 8.10 13.52 16.36
N ARG A 43 9.10 12.71 16.03
CA ARG A 43 10.30 12.54 16.85
C ARG A 43 11.24 13.72 16.71
N GLU A 44 11.54 14.13 15.48
CA GLU A 44 12.52 15.17 15.17
C GLU A 44 11.99 16.58 15.47
N THR A 45 10.72 16.85 15.13
CA THR A 45 10.14 18.19 15.25
C THR A 45 9.52 18.42 16.62
N LEU A 46 8.83 17.42 17.17
CA LEU A 46 8.09 17.55 18.43
C LEU A 46 8.79 16.89 19.62
N GLY A 47 9.96 16.28 19.41
CA GLY A 47 10.73 15.63 20.48
C GLY A 47 9.98 14.45 21.12
N MET A 48 9.04 13.82 20.41
CA MET A 48 8.25 12.73 20.95
C MET A 48 9.09 11.46 21.09
N GLU A 49 8.89 10.75 22.19
CA GLU A 49 9.36 9.38 22.33
C GLU A 49 8.71 8.48 21.26
N LEU A 50 9.48 7.51 20.76
CA LEU A 50 9.09 6.67 19.63
C LEU A 50 7.70 6.03 19.80
N LYS A 51 7.39 5.54 21.01
CA LYS A 51 6.09 4.94 21.32
C LYS A 51 4.93 5.92 21.07
N ARG A 52 5.08 7.15 21.55
CA ARG A 52 4.05 8.19 21.40
C ARG A 52 3.94 8.64 19.95
N ALA A 53 5.06 8.77 19.24
CA ALA A 53 5.07 9.09 17.82
C ALA A 53 4.31 8.04 16.98
N ILE A 54 4.52 6.74 17.27
CA ILE A 54 3.77 5.64 16.63
C ILE A 54 2.27 5.70 16.96
N GLU A 55 1.91 6.04 18.19
CA GLU A 55 0.52 6.18 18.60
C GLU A 55 -0.17 7.35 17.88
N GLU A 56 0.48 8.51 17.76
CA GLU A 56 -0.09 9.65 17.04
C GLU A 56 -0.18 9.39 15.53
N ALA A 57 0.82 8.75 14.93
CA ALA A 57 0.83 8.41 13.50
C ALA A 57 -0.21 7.34 13.12
N SER A 58 -0.89 6.72 14.10
CA SER A 58 -1.89 5.67 13.85
C SER A 58 -3.20 6.17 13.23
N ARG A 59 -3.40 7.48 13.04
CA ARG A 59 -4.64 8.05 12.48
C ARG A 59 -4.68 7.98 10.96
N PHE A 60 -5.85 7.72 10.39
CA PHE A 60 -6.03 7.59 8.94
C PHE A 60 -7.30 8.33 8.47
N PRO A 61 -7.39 9.65 8.65
CA PRO A 61 -8.64 10.40 8.42
C PRO A 61 -9.14 10.32 6.97
N ALA A 62 -8.21 10.19 6.01
CA ALA A 62 -8.55 10.02 4.59
C ALA A 62 -9.33 8.73 4.28
N ARG A 63 -9.36 7.75 5.21
CA ARG A 63 -10.09 6.48 5.06
C ARG A 63 -11.55 6.54 5.47
N GLY A 64 -12.01 7.67 6.04
CA GLY A 64 -13.40 7.84 6.43
C GLY A 64 -13.91 6.71 7.32
N ARG A 65 -15.01 6.05 6.93
CA ARG A 65 -15.61 4.96 7.75
C ARG A 65 -14.69 3.74 7.95
N TYR A 66 -13.66 3.56 7.13
CA TYR A 66 -12.72 2.45 7.29
C TYR A 66 -11.54 2.81 8.20
N GLU A 67 -11.41 4.07 8.63
CA GLU A 67 -10.34 4.50 9.54
C GLU A 67 -10.20 3.62 10.80
N PRO A 68 -11.28 3.21 11.51
CA PRO A 68 -11.15 2.35 12.68
C PRO A 68 -10.46 1.01 12.39
N LEU A 69 -10.68 0.45 11.19
CA LEU A 69 -10.01 -0.76 10.73
C LEU A 69 -8.52 -0.52 10.50
N TRP A 70 -8.15 0.60 9.89
CA TRP A 70 -6.74 0.95 9.66
C TRP A 70 -6.00 1.15 10.99
N ILE A 71 -6.63 1.83 11.94
CA ILE A 71 -6.10 1.99 13.31
C ILE A 71 -5.90 0.61 13.97
N ALA A 72 -6.86 -0.30 13.81
CA ALA A 72 -6.77 -1.64 14.39
C ALA A 72 -5.60 -2.44 13.80
N GLN A 73 -5.42 -2.41 12.48
CA GLN A 73 -4.30 -3.08 11.81
C GLN A 73 -2.95 -2.45 12.17
N TRP A 74 -2.89 -1.12 12.28
CA TRP A 74 -1.71 -0.42 12.80
C TRP A 74 -1.31 -0.91 14.19
N LYS A 75 -2.26 -0.96 15.13
CA LYS A 75 -2.01 -1.44 16.50
C LYS A 75 -1.68 -2.93 16.57
N ALA A 76 -2.10 -3.72 15.58
CA ALA A 76 -1.78 -5.13 15.51
C ALA A 76 -0.32 -5.35 15.09
N GLU A 77 0.14 -4.61 14.07
CA GLU A 77 1.43 -4.84 13.42
C GLU A 77 2.56 -3.96 13.98
N VAL A 78 2.28 -2.69 14.31
CA VAL A 78 3.28 -1.68 14.72
C VAL A 78 3.42 -1.65 16.25
N ARG A 79 3.82 -2.78 16.83
CA ARG A 79 4.00 -2.95 18.29
C ARG A 79 5.48 -2.91 18.64
N LEU A 80 5.92 -1.94 19.44
CA LEU A 80 7.35 -1.83 19.81
C LEU A 80 7.86 -3.06 20.56
N GLU A 81 7.00 -3.73 21.32
CA GLU A 81 7.35 -4.94 22.08
C GLU A 81 7.80 -6.09 21.18
N THR A 82 7.30 -6.13 19.94
CA THR A 82 7.60 -7.20 18.96
C THR A 82 8.37 -6.70 17.74
N THR A 83 8.33 -5.40 17.46
CA THR A 83 8.90 -4.79 16.25
C THR A 83 10.39 -4.49 16.40
N GLY A 84 10.93 -4.48 17.62
CA GLY A 84 12.31 -4.03 17.84
C GLY A 84 12.49 -2.55 17.52
N ASN A 85 13.62 -1.98 17.92
CA ASN A 85 13.86 -0.54 17.86
C ASN A 85 14.65 -0.10 16.62
N GLY A 86 14.88 -1.02 15.67
CA GLY A 86 15.62 -0.76 14.46
C GLY A 86 14.77 -0.07 13.40
N PRO A 87 15.28 0.96 12.69
CA PRO A 87 14.49 1.67 11.69
C PRO A 87 13.89 0.78 10.60
N GLY A 88 14.68 -0.17 10.09
CA GLY A 88 14.19 -1.13 9.09
C GLY A 88 13.09 -2.06 9.60
N GLN A 89 13.11 -2.41 10.90
CA GLN A 89 12.11 -3.31 11.48
C GLN A 89 10.78 -2.57 11.69
N LEU A 90 10.84 -1.33 12.18
CA LEU A 90 9.67 -0.48 12.30
C LEU A 90 9.07 -0.15 10.93
N PHE A 91 9.88 0.14 9.92
CA PHE A 91 9.38 0.34 8.56
C PHE A 91 8.66 -0.92 8.04
N ALA A 92 9.25 -2.10 8.22
CA ALA A 92 8.62 -3.35 7.80
C ALA A 92 7.30 -3.64 8.54
N ALA A 93 7.18 -3.24 9.81
CA ALA A 93 5.92 -3.35 10.55
C ALA A 93 4.85 -2.40 10.02
N ILE A 94 5.21 -1.16 9.72
CA ILE A 94 4.32 -0.19 9.08
C ILE A 94 3.84 -0.71 7.71
N GLU A 95 4.75 -1.28 6.91
CA GLU A 95 4.40 -1.86 5.60
C GLU A 95 3.40 -3.01 5.72
N ARG A 96 3.57 -3.91 6.71
CA ARG A 96 2.59 -4.96 7.01
C ARG A 96 1.25 -4.41 7.47
N ALA A 97 1.24 -3.40 8.34
CA ALA A 97 0.03 -2.75 8.82
C ALA A 97 -0.81 -2.19 7.67
N VAL A 98 -0.15 -1.48 6.75
CA VAL A 98 -0.79 -0.89 5.57
C VAL A 98 -1.30 -1.98 4.64
N ALA A 99 -0.52 -3.03 4.38
CA ALA A 99 -0.94 -4.15 3.54
C ALA A 99 -2.17 -4.87 4.10
N ALA A 100 -2.17 -5.14 5.41
CA ALA A 100 -3.29 -5.79 6.10
C ALA A 100 -4.55 -4.91 6.08
N ALA A 101 -4.40 -3.59 6.32
CA ALA A 101 -5.52 -2.65 6.28
C ALA A 101 -6.13 -2.54 4.88
N LEU A 102 -5.31 -2.46 3.83
CA LEU A 102 -5.79 -2.47 2.44
C LEU A 102 -6.56 -3.75 2.11
N GLY A 103 -6.04 -4.91 2.49
CA GLY A 103 -6.71 -6.20 2.25
C GLY A 103 -8.07 -6.31 2.95
N GLU A 104 -8.13 -5.87 4.21
CA GLU A 104 -9.38 -5.92 4.97
C GLU A 104 -10.38 -4.86 4.49
N GLU A 105 -9.94 -3.64 4.16
CA GLU A 105 -10.81 -2.61 3.60
C GLU A 105 -11.43 -3.07 2.28
N GLU A 106 -10.66 -3.73 1.42
CA GLU A 106 -11.16 -4.30 0.17
C GLU A 106 -12.28 -5.32 0.42
N ALA A 107 -12.06 -6.21 1.38
CA ALA A 107 -13.04 -7.23 1.76
C ALA A 107 -14.32 -6.57 2.30
N GLN A 108 -14.20 -5.54 3.13
CA GLN A 108 -15.34 -4.81 3.69
C GLN A 108 -16.09 -4.00 2.64
N ARG A 109 -15.40 -3.28 1.75
CA ARG A 109 -16.00 -2.58 0.61
C ARG A 109 -16.83 -3.53 -0.24
N LYS A 110 -16.25 -4.68 -0.58
CA LYS A 110 -16.94 -5.72 -1.36
C LYS A 110 -18.18 -6.26 -0.64
N ALA A 111 -18.09 -6.50 0.66
CA ALA A 111 -19.21 -7.01 1.45
C ALA A 111 -20.36 -6.00 1.60
N ALA A 112 -20.02 -4.72 1.72
CA ALA A 112 -20.99 -3.63 1.89
C ALA A 112 -21.52 -3.06 0.55
N GLY A 113 -20.97 -3.47 -0.60
CA GLY A 113 -21.37 -2.96 -1.92
C GLY A 113 -20.85 -1.55 -2.20
N ASP A 114 -19.74 -1.18 -1.56
CA ASP A 114 -19.13 0.13 -1.70
C ASP A 114 -18.24 0.20 -2.94
N PRO A 115 -17.91 1.43 -3.42
CA PRO A 115 -16.93 1.61 -4.47
C PRO A 115 -15.62 0.88 -4.16
N ALA A 116 -15.05 0.23 -5.17
CA ALA A 116 -13.80 -0.50 -5.04
C ALA A 116 -12.62 0.43 -4.70
N LEU A 117 -11.52 -0.15 -4.21
CA LEU A 117 -10.35 0.63 -3.78
C LEU A 117 -9.68 1.39 -4.93
N ASP A 118 -9.74 0.87 -6.16
CA ASP A 118 -9.29 1.57 -7.35
C ASP A 118 -10.16 2.79 -7.68
N GLU A 119 -11.35 2.89 -7.10
CA GLU A 119 -12.19 4.07 -7.17
C GLU A 119 -11.94 5.09 -6.05
N ASP A 120 -11.17 4.71 -5.02
CA ASP A 120 -10.80 5.56 -3.89
C ASP A 120 -10.00 6.78 -4.35
N PRO A 121 -10.35 8.01 -3.91
CA PRO A 121 -9.69 9.24 -4.38
C PRO A 121 -8.18 9.23 -4.17
N GLU A 122 -7.71 8.67 -3.06
CA GLU A 122 -6.30 8.65 -2.74
C GLU A 122 -5.53 7.59 -3.52
N TYR A 123 -6.15 6.42 -3.70
CA TYR A 123 -5.59 5.38 -4.57
C TYR A 123 -5.48 5.89 -6.01
N LYS A 124 -6.53 6.54 -6.54
CA LYS A 124 -6.50 7.18 -7.86
C LYS A 124 -5.41 8.23 -7.97
N ALA A 125 -5.33 9.15 -7.02
CA ALA A 125 -4.32 10.20 -7.04
C ALA A 125 -2.88 9.63 -7.04
N PHE A 126 -2.64 8.55 -6.30
CA PHE A 126 -1.37 7.82 -6.36
C PHE A 126 -1.12 7.20 -7.74
N VAL A 127 -2.11 6.49 -8.30
CA VAL A 127 -1.99 5.85 -9.61
C VAL A 127 -1.73 6.89 -10.70
N ASP A 128 -2.48 7.98 -10.71
CA ASP A 128 -2.33 9.07 -11.67
C ASP A 128 -0.93 9.69 -11.57
N SER A 129 -0.46 9.97 -10.34
CA SER A 129 0.89 10.50 -10.12
C SER A 129 2.00 9.53 -10.53
N ALA A 130 1.83 8.24 -10.23
CA ALA A 130 2.80 7.19 -10.59
C ALA A 130 2.85 6.97 -12.10
N LEU A 131 1.70 6.98 -12.77
CA LEU A 131 1.58 6.90 -14.22
C LEU A 131 2.16 8.13 -14.91
N GLU A 132 1.85 9.34 -14.42
CA GLU A 132 2.40 10.59 -14.96
C GLU A 132 3.93 10.60 -14.86
N ARG A 133 4.47 10.15 -13.72
CA ARG A 133 5.92 10.02 -13.53
C ARG A 133 6.53 8.98 -14.47
N LEU A 134 5.92 7.81 -14.60
CA LEU A 134 6.37 6.76 -15.51
C LEU A 134 6.37 7.24 -16.97
N LEU A 135 5.30 7.91 -17.41
CA LEU A 135 5.19 8.47 -18.76
C LEU A 135 6.21 9.58 -18.99
N SER A 136 6.45 10.43 -17.99
CA SER A 136 7.45 11.50 -18.06
C SER A 136 8.89 10.97 -18.10
N GLU A 137 9.19 9.90 -17.36
CA GLU A 137 10.50 9.24 -17.36
C GLU A 137 10.71 8.38 -18.63
N GLY A 138 9.67 7.68 -19.09
CA GLY A 138 9.69 6.92 -20.35
C GLY A 138 9.79 7.80 -21.59
N GLY A 139 9.14 8.97 -21.59
CA GLY A 139 9.27 9.98 -22.63
C GLY A 139 10.68 10.58 -22.73
N LYS A 140 11.43 10.64 -21.62
CA LYS A 140 12.84 11.05 -21.61
C LYS A 140 13.77 9.98 -22.18
N SER A 141 13.41 8.69 -22.07
CA SER A 141 14.15 7.58 -22.66
C SER A 141 14.00 7.49 -24.20
N LEU A 142 13.00 8.19 -24.77
CA LEU A 142 12.69 8.22 -26.20
C LEU A 142 12.90 9.60 -26.85
N GLY A 143 13.51 10.55 -26.13
CA GLY A 143 13.96 11.85 -26.69
C GLY A 143 15.19 11.65 -27.57
N PRO A 144 15.33 12.42 -28.68
CA PRO A 144 16.18 12.02 -29.80
C PRO A 144 17.64 12.00 -29.39
N SER A 145 18.35 10.95 -29.82
CA SER A 145 19.79 11.07 -30.05
C SER A 145 19.96 12.12 -31.15
N SER A 146 20.31 13.35 -30.75
CA SER A 146 20.81 14.41 -31.62
C SER A 146 22.05 15.02 -30.98
#